data_AF-F6D9Y1-F1
#
_entry.id   AF-F6D9Y1-F1
#
_cell.length_a   1.000
_cell.length_b   1.000
_cell.length_c   1.000
_cell.angle_alpha   90.00
_cell.angle_beta   90.00
_cell.angle_gamma   90.00
#
_symmetry.space_group_name_H-M   'P 1'
#
loop_
_entity.id
_entity.type
_entity.pdbx_description
1 polymer ?
#
loop_
_entity_poly.entity_id
_entity_poly.type
_entity_poly.pdbx_seq_one_letter_code
_entity_poly.pdbx_strand_id
1 'polypeptide(L)'
;MNKKSMVLAVSLGFMTATNVAVAQMAQQPAKLNTCIGCHGADGISVVPNFPKLAGQHAAYLEKALKDYRDGFRRDESMAAFARGLTDEEIRELAEYYSQQTPR
;
A
#
# COMPACT_ATOMS: atom_id res chain seq x y z
N MET A 1 37.11 -40.18 40.46
CA MET A 1 38.40 -39.96 39.77
C MET A 1 38.16 -39.08 38.54
N ASN A 2 38.48 -37.79 38.66
CA ASN A 2 39.13 -36.92 37.68
C ASN A 2 38.62 -36.94 36.21
N LYS A 3 38.12 -35.84 35.63
CA LYS A 3 38.84 -34.56 35.48
C LYS A 3 37.91 -33.37 35.11
N LYS A 4 38.13 -32.28 35.86
CA LYS A 4 38.39 -30.89 35.39
C LYS A 4 37.26 -30.09 34.70
N SER A 5 36.62 -29.28 35.54
CA SER A 5 36.33 -27.84 35.38
C SER A 5 36.20 -27.24 33.98
N MET A 6 35.02 -26.67 33.69
CA MET A 6 34.89 -25.56 32.74
C MET A 6 33.89 -24.53 33.26
N VAL A 7 34.47 -23.53 33.93
CA VAL A 7 34.09 -22.13 34.13
C VAL A 7 32.60 -21.75 34.02
N LEU A 8 32.06 -21.41 35.19
CA LEU A 8 30.90 -20.56 35.42
C LEU A 8 31.29 -19.10 35.14
N ALA A 9 30.74 -18.51 34.08
CA ALA A 9 30.69 -17.05 33.89
C ALA A 9 29.36 -16.71 33.19
N VAL A 10 28.30 -16.60 34.00
CA VAL A 10 27.03 -16.03 33.57
C VAL A 10 27.24 -14.52 33.47
N SER A 11 27.70 -14.06 32.31
CA SER A 11 27.66 -12.65 31.94
C SER A 11 26.19 -12.32 31.70
N LEU A 12 25.57 -11.62 32.65
CA LEU A 12 24.23 -11.07 32.53
C LEU A 12 24.25 -9.96 31.48
N GLY A 13 24.24 -10.35 30.20
CA GLY A 13 24.09 -9.44 29.08
C GLY A 13 22.67 -8.92 29.04
N PHE A 14 22.48 -7.66 29.41
CA PHE A 14 21.23 -6.94 29.29
C PHE A 14 20.88 -6.83 27.80
N MET A 15 20.09 -7.77 27.28
CA MET A 15 19.48 -7.63 25.96
C MET A 15 18.46 -6.51 26.05
N THR A 16 18.84 -5.30 25.66
CA THR A 16 17.86 -4.25 25.38
C THR A 16 17.03 -4.73 24.19
N ALA A 17 15.81 -5.17 24.44
CA ALA A 17 14.82 -5.37 23.40
C ALA A 17 14.60 -4.02 22.72
N THR A 18 15.25 -3.82 21.58
CA THR A 18 14.91 -2.69 20.71
C THR A 18 13.52 -2.99 20.17
N ASN A 19 12.55 -2.15 20.55
CA ASN A 19 11.28 -2.09 19.85
C ASN A 19 11.58 -1.59 18.43
N VAL A 20 11.91 -2.52 17.52
CA VAL A 20 11.77 -2.28 16.09
C VAL A 20 10.27 -2.22 15.88
N ALA A 21 9.72 -1.01 15.98
CA ALA A 21 8.46 -0.69 15.34
C ALA A 21 8.71 -0.93 13.85
N VAL A 22 8.44 -2.16 13.40
CA VAL A 22 8.13 -2.43 12.01
C VAL A 22 6.90 -1.58 11.75
N ALA A 23 7.11 -0.36 11.26
CA ALA A 23 6.11 0.33 10.48
C ALA A 23 5.72 -0.71 9.43
N GLN A 24 4.52 -1.29 9.60
CA GLN A 24 3.96 -2.28 8.71
C GLN A 24 4.18 -1.68 7.32
N MET A 25 5.12 -2.23 6.54
CA MET A 25 5.23 -1.80 5.16
C MET A 25 3.90 -2.21 4.56
N ALA A 26 3.00 -1.24 4.36
CA ALA A 26 1.69 -1.51 3.83
C ALA A 26 1.94 -2.28 2.53
N GLN A 27 1.55 -3.55 2.54
CA GLN A 27 1.70 -4.43 1.40
C GLN A 27 1.04 -3.69 0.24
N GLN A 28 1.79 -3.44 -0.84
CA GLN A 28 1.24 -2.73 -1.98
C GLN A 28 0.02 -3.50 -2.50
N PRO A 29 -1.09 -2.83 -2.87
CA PRO A 29 -2.25 -3.50 -3.43
C PRO A 29 -1.85 -4.39 -4.60
N ALA A 30 -2.38 -5.60 -4.68
CA ALA A 30 -1.99 -6.55 -5.73
C ALA A 30 -2.22 -6.00 -7.15
N LYS A 31 -3.22 -5.13 -7.30
CA LYS A 31 -3.59 -4.48 -8.57
C LYS A 31 -2.89 -3.15 -8.83
N LEU A 32 -2.03 -2.67 -7.94
CA LEU A 32 -1.42 -1.35 -8.07
C LEU A 32 -0.66 -1.16 -9.39
N ASN A 33 0.04 -2.19 -9.88
CA ASN A 33 0.85 -2.10 -11.09
C ASN A 33 0.07 -1.67 -12.34
N THR A 34 -1.24 -1.93 -12.43
CA THR A 34 -2.05 -1.49 -13.56
C THR A 34 -2.40 0.01 -13.48
N CYS A 35 -2.36 0.60 -12.29
CA CYS A 35 -2.71 2.00 -12.04
C CYS A 35 -1.54 2.95 -12.28
N ILE A 36 -0.32 2.50 -11.93
CA ILE A 36 0.91 3.32 -11.94
C ILE A 36 1.20 3.91 -13.32
N GLY A 37 0.91 3.17 -14.40
CA GLY A 37 1.24 3.61 -15.76
C GLY A 37 0.59 4.94 -16.15
N CYS A 38 -0.60 5.24 -15.62
CA CYS A 38 -1.31 6.49 -15.91
C CYS A 38 -1.28 7.46 -14.72
N HIS A 39 -1.39 6.95 -13.48
CA HIS A 39 -1.56 7.78 -12.29
C HIS A 39 -0.29 8.02 -11.48
N GLY A 40 0.81 7.33 -11.80
CA GLY A 40 2.03 7.35 -11.01
C GLY A 40 1.95 6.44 -9.78
N ALA A 41 3.12 6.04 -9.28
CA ALA A 41 3.24 5.22 -8.07
C ALA A 41 2.85 6.02 -6.82
N ASP A 42 3.26 7.29 -6.78
CA ASP A 42 2.88 8.24 -5.74
C ASP A 42 1.50 8.88 -5.99
N GLY A 43 0.77 8.46 -7.03
CA GLY A 43 -0.50 9.07 -7.42
C GLY A 43 -0.34 10.44 -8.07
N ILE A 44 0.86 10.78 -8.55
CA ILE A 44 1.14 12.01 -9.28
C ILE A 44 1.49 11.64 -10.73
N SER A 45 0.53 11.83 -11.64
CA SER A 45 0.80 11.59 -13.06
C SER A 45 1.77 12.61 -13.64
N VAL A 46 2.66 12.14 -14.51
CA VAL A 46 3.54 12.99 -15.34
C VAL A 46 2.84 13.50 -16.60
N VAL A 47 1.67 12.93 -16.94
CA VAL A 47 0.87 13.34 -18.10
C VAL A 47 -0.32 14.19 -17.61
N PRO A 48 -0.48 15.43 -18.08
CA PRO A 48 -1.49 16.36 -17.55
C PRO A 48 -2.94 15.88 -17.61
N ASN A 49 -3.26 14.97 -18.54
CA ASN A 49 -4.63 14.49 -18.74
C ASN A 49 -5.05 13.37 -17.78
N PHE A 50 -4.11 12.78 -17.01
CA PHE A 50 -4.46 11.80 -15.99
C PHE A 50 -4.56 12.47 -14.62
N PRO A 51 -5.65 12.23 -13.89
CA PRO A 51 -5.86 12.88 -12.60
C PRO A 51 -4.83 12.41 -11.59
N LYS A 52 -4.39 13.35 -10.74
CA LYS A 52 -3.64 13.06 -9.53
C LYS A 52 -4.55 12.37 -8.51
N LEU A 53 -4.09 11.26 -7.95
CA LEU A 53 -4.80 10.48 -6.93
C LEU A 53 -4.20 10.70 -5.53
N ALA A 54 -2.98 11.23 -5.46
CA ALA A 54 -2.23 11.39 -4.21
C ALA A 54 -3.02 12.21 -3.18
N GLY A 55 -3.22 11.64 -1.98
CA GLY A 55 -3.85 12.32 -0.86
C GLY A 55 -5.37 12.53 -1.02
N GLN A 56 -5.99 11.97 -2.05
CA GLN A 56 -7.44 12.03 -2.23
C GLN A 56 -8.15 11.17 -1.16
N HIS A 57 -9.36 11.54 -0.76
CA HIS A 57 -10.13 10.78 0.22
C HIS A 57 -10.37 9.34 -0.26
N ALA A 58 -10.03 8.35 0.58
CA ALA A 58 -10.20 6.94 0.27
C ALA A 58 -11.66 6.62 -0.15
N ALA A 59 -12.65 7.11 0.61
CA ALA A 59 -14.07 6.90 0.28
C ALA A 59 -14.47 7.47 -1.10
N TYR A 60 -13.85 8.58 -1.53
CA TYR A 60 -14.09 9.13 -2.86
C TYR A 60 -13.47 8.25 -3.95
N LEU A 61 -12.22 7.80 -3.75
CA LEU A 61 -11.54 6.91 -4.70
C LEU A 61 -12.27 5.56 -4.83
N GLU A 62 -12.69 4.99 -3.71
CA GLU A 62 -13.46 3.75 -3.66
C GLU A 62 -14.77 3.90 -4.43
N LYS A 63 -15.52 4.98 -4.16
CA LYS A 63 -16.76 5.29 -4.89
C LYS A 63 -16.48 5.47 -6.39
N ALA A 64 -15.46 6.23 -6.76
CA ALA A 64 -15.15 6.49 -8.17
C ALA A 64 -14.82 5.19 -8.93
N LEU A 65 -14.03 4.31 -8.33
CA LEU A 65 -13.69 3.01 -8.92
C LEU A 65 -14.93 2.11 -9.06
N LYS A 66 -15.80 2.07 -8.04
CA LYS A 66 -17.09 1.36 -8.12
C LYS A 66 -17.99 1.96 -9.21
N ASP A 67 -18.09 3.28 -9.27
CA ASP A 67 -18.89 3.95 -10.30
C ASP A 67 -18.37 3.65 -11.72
N TYR A 68 -17.06 3.54 -11.92
CA TYR A 68 -16.47 3.14 -13.21
C TYR A 68 -16.73 1.66 -13.54
N ARG A 69 -16.60 0.77 -12.54
CA ARG A 69 -16.86 -0.67 -12.68
C ARG A 69 -18.32 -0.93 -13.04
N ASP A 70 -19.23 -0.26 -12.35
CA ASP A 70 -20.67 -0.50 -12.41
C ASP A 70 -21.38 0.38 -13.46
N GLY A 71 -20.64 1.28 -14.12
CA GLY A 71 -21.12 2.10 -15.25
C GLY A 71 -21.85 3.39 -14.87
N PHE A 72 -21.83 3.78 -13.59
CA PHE A 72 -22.39 5.05 -13.11
C PHE A 72 -21.52 6.26 -13.49
N ARG A 73 -20.20 6.07 -13.62
CA ARG A 73 -19.25 7.09 -14.10
C ARG A 73 -18.70 6.65 -15.45
N ARG A 74 -18.90 7.49 -16.47
CA ARG A 74 -18.57 7.15 -17.86
C ARG A 74 -17.18 7.65 -18.24
N ASP A 75 -16.25 6.70 -18.38
CA ASP A 75 -14.94 6.85 -19.03
C ASP A 75 -14.50 5.44 -19.44
N GLU A 76 -14.46 5.14 -20.73
CA GLU A 76 -14.17 3.78 -21.19
C GLU A 76 -12.74 3.33 -20.86
N SER A 77 -11.79 4.28 -20.80
CA SER A 77 -10.42 3.98 -20.44
C SER A 77 -10.34 3.48 -19.00
N MET A 78 -10.93 4.21 -18.04
CA MET A 78 -10.96 3.78 -16.64
C MET A 78 -11.89 2.59 -16.39
N ALA A 79 -13.03 2.51 -17.06
CA ALA A 79 -13.97 1.39 -16.92
C ALA A 79 -13.32 0.05 -17.33
N ALA A 80 -12.44 0.04 -18.34
CA ALA A 80 -11.71 -1.17 -18.74
C ALA A 80 -10.85 -1.75 -17.60
N PHE A 81 -10.24 -0.90 -16.78
CA PHE A 81 -9.47 -1.34 -15.61
C PHE A 81 -10.37 -1.68 -14.43
N ALA A 82 -11.39 -0.86 -14.16
CA ALA A 82 -12.27 -1.02 -13.01
C ALA A 82 -13.15 -2.27 -13.06
N ARG A 83 -13.58 -2.69 -14.28
CA ARG A 83 -14.40 -3.91 -14.49
C ARG A 83 -13.79 -5.19 -13.95
N GLY A 84 -12.46 -5.27 -13.86
CA GLY A 84 -11.73 -6.44 -13.37
C GLY A 84 -11.47 -6.43 -11.86
N LEU A 85 -11.92 -5.42 -11.12
CA LEU A 85 -11.61 -5.25 -9.70
C LEU A 85 -12.74 -5.76 -8.80
N THR A 86 -12.35 -6.52 -7.78
CA THR A 86 -13.19 -6.86 -6.64
C THR A 86 -13.38 -5.65 -5.71
N ASP A 87 -14.39 -5.69 -4.84
CA ASP A 87 -14.58 -4.62 -3.84
C ASP A 87 -13.38 -4.46 -2.92
N GLU A 88 -12.72 -5.57 -2.57
CA GLU A 88 -11.53 -5.55 -1.72
C GLU A 88 -10.35 -4.87 -2.41
N GLU A 89 -10.07 -5.21 -3.68
CA GLU A 89 -9.00 -4.56 -4.45
C GLU A 89 -9.28 -3.07 -4.65
N ILE A 90 -10.55 -2.68 -4.83
CA ILE A 90 -10.94 -1.26 -4.90
C ILE A 90 -10.63 -0.54 -3.59
N ARG A 91 -10.97 -1.15 -2.44
CA ARG A 91 -10.70 -0.60 -1.12
C ARG A 91 -9.20 -0.42 -0.89
N GLU A 92 -8.40 -1.45 -1.18
CA GLU A 92 -6.94 -1.41 -1.04
C GLU A 92 -6.29 -0.32 -1.89
N LEU A 93 -6.71 -0.19 -3.16
CA LEU A 93 -6.21 0.85 -4.07
C LEU A 93 -6.58 2.26 -3.58
N ALA A 94 -7.81 2.43 -3.10
CA ALA A 94 -8.29 3.69 -2.56
C ALA A 94 -7.50 4.11 -1.31
N GLU A 95 -7.30 3.17 -0.37
CA GLU A 95 -6.50 3.39 0.84
C GLU A 95 -5.05 3.73 0.49
N TYR A 96 -4.46 3.01 -0.46
CA TYR A 96 -3.09 3.25 -0.91
C TYR A 96 -2.88 4.68 -1.42
N TYR A 97 -3.70 5.13 -2.36
CA TYR A 97 -3.54 6.46 -2.95
C TYR A 97 -3.89 7.59 -1.97
N SER A 98 -4.80 7.34 -1.03
CA SER A 98 -5.15 8.31 0.01
C SER A 98 -4.01 8.62 0.98
N GLN A 99 -3.07 7.67 1.15
CA GLN A 99 -1.92 7.82 2.03
C GLN A 99 -0.72 8.47 1.35
N GLN A 100 -0.77 8.70 0.04
CA GLN A 100 0.30 9.37 -0.67
C GLN A 100 0.31 10.87 -0.38
N THR A 101 1.50 11.48 -0.44
CA THR A 101 1.64 12.92 -0.18
C THR A 101 1.16 13.73 -1.39
N PRO A 102 0.11 14.56 -1.25
CA PRO A 102 -0.33 15.44 -2.33
C PRO A 102 0.74 16.49 -2.65
N ARG A 103 0.87 16.86 -3.94
CA ARG A 103 1.78 17.91 -4.42
C ARG A 103 1.20 18.70 -5.59
#